data_AF-A0A6M0SW55-F1
#
_entry.id   AF-A0A6M0SW55-F1
#
_cell.length_a   1.000
_cell.length_b   1.000
_cell.length_c   1.000
_cell.angle_alpha   90.00
_cell.angle_beta   90.00
_cell.angle_gamma   90.00
#
_symmetry.space_group_name_H-M   'P 1'
#
loop_
_entity.id
_entity.type
_entity.pdbx_description
1 polymer ?
#
loop_
_entity_poly.entity_id
_entity_poly.type
_entity_poly.pdbx_seq_one_letter_code
_entity_poly.pdbx_strand_id
1 'polypeptide(L)'
;MAIYKVPDLSKLPDCIAVSKSGKCTRLTVYKCFGQKYSFKRTHKEEFNSIQCAYQRLASLNSSVQNYIATKYYGGYMPWNEECNI
;
A
#
# COMPACT_ATOMS: atom_id res chain seq x y z
N MET A 1 2.15 26.26 -21.49
CA MET A 1 1.62 24.96 -21.00
C MET A 1 2.69 23.91 -21.23
N ALA A 2 3.16 23.22 -20.18
CA ALA A 2 4.20 22.21 -20.33
C ALA A 2 3.66 21.02 -21.12
N ILE A 3 4.33 20.65 -22.21
CA ILE A 3 4.04 19.43 -22.97
C ILE A 3 4.49 18.26 -22.11
N TYR A 4 3.56 17.66 -21.37
CA TYR A 4 3.85 16.45 -20.60
C TYR A 4 4.02 15.29 -21.58
N LYS A 5 5.27 14.92 -21.88
CA LYS A 5 5.60 13.69 -22.61
C LYS A 5 4.92 12.53 -21.89
N VAL A 6 4.02 11.85 -22.59
CA VAL A 6 3.35 10.64 -22.08
C VAL A 6 4.45 9.62 -21.77
N PRO A 7 4.57 9.13 -20.52
CA PRO A 7 5.63 8.21 -20.18
C PRO A 7 5.47 6.88 -20.92
N ASP A 8 6.59 6.32 -21.37
CA ASP A 8 6.67 4.98 -21.93
C ASP A 8 6.24 3.94 -20.86
N LEU A 9 5.02 3.41 -21.03
CA LEU A 9 4.38 2.49 -20.08
C LEU A 9 5.11 1.14 -19.97
N SER A 10 6.04 0.84 -20.90
CA SER A 10 6.86 -0.37 -20.85
C SER A 10 7.99 -0.31 -19.80
N LYS A 11 8.28 0.88 -19.24
CA LYS A 11 9.37 1.12 -18.27
C LYS A 11 8.88 1.54 -16.89
N LEU A 12 7.67 1.14 -16.52
CA LEU A 12 7.12 1.48 -15.21
C LEU A 12 7.88 0.72 -14.11
N PRO A 13 8.28 1.40 -13.02
CA PRO A 13 8.90 0.73 -11.89
C PRO A 13 7.87 -0.14 -11.17
N ASP A 14 8.29 -1.33 -10.72
CA ASP A 14 7.51 -2.14 -9.79
C ASP A 14 7.34 -1.38 -8.46
N CYS A 15 6.19 -0.71 -8.33
CA CYS A 15 5.85 0.17 -7.23
C CYS A 15 4.32 0.25 -7.10
N ILE A 16 3.79 -0.03 -5.91
CA ILE A 16 2.35 -0.03 -5.65
C ILE A 16 1.69 1.35 -5.87
N ALA A 17 2.47 2.42 -5.76
CA ALA A 17 1.98 3.78 -5.92
C ALA A 17 1.90 4.22 -7.39
N VAL A 18 2.28 3.40 -8.37
CA VAL A 18 2.25 3.78 -9.79
C VAL A 18 0.89 3.41 -10.38
N SER A 19 0.17 4.40 -10.91
CA SER A 19 -1.09 4.18 -11.62
C SER A 19 -0.86 3.58 -13.00
N LYS A 20 -1.93 3.02 -13.60
CA LYS A 20 -1.93 2.55 -15.01
C LYS A 20 -1.54 3.65 -16.01
N SER A 21 -1.68 4.91 -15.63
CA SER A 21 -1.29 6.09 -16.42
C SER A 21 0.14 6.58 -16.13
N GLY A 22 0.92 5.84 -15.33
CA GLY A 22 2.30 6.16 -14.98
C GLY A 22 2.45 7.29 -13.94
N LYS A 23 1.38 7.69 -13.26
CA LYS A 23 1.42 8.70 -12.19
C LYS A 23 1.71 8.05 -10.85
N CYS A 24 2.49 8.71 -10.01
CA CYS A 24 2.59 8.34 -8.61
C CYS A 24 1.34 8.82 -7.86
N THR A 25 0.60 7.91 -7.24
CA THR A 25 -0.55 8.23 -6.37
C THR A 25 -0.11 8.80 -5.02
N ARG A 26 1.08 8.42 -4.51
CA ARG A 26 1.61 8.92 -3.23
C ARG A 26 2.11 10.37 -3.29
N LEU A 27 2.73 10.76 -4.41
CA LEU A 27 3.31 12.09 -4.58
C LEU A 27 2.54 12.98 -5.57
N THR A 28 1.49 12.45 -6.22
CA THR A 28 0.70 13.16 -7.25
C THR A 28 1.55 13.70 -8.42
N VAL A 29 2.76 13.17 -8.62
CA VAL A 29 3.69 13.54 -9.70
C VAL A 29 3.93 12.39 -10.67
N TYR A 30 4.29 12.72 -11.91
CA TYR A 30 4.67 11.75 -12.95
C TYR A 30 6.12 11.25 -12.84
N LYS A 31 6.87 11.65 -11.79
CA LYS A 31 8.32 11.44 -11.67
C LYS A 31 8.73 10.13 -10.99
N CYS A 32 7.92 9.08 -11.02
CA CYS A 32 8.30 7.82 -10.38
C CYS A 32 9.31 6.97 -11.18
N PHE A 33 9.79 7.42 -12.33
CA PHE A 33 10.67 6.64 -13.20
C PHE A 33 12.12 6.63 -12.72
N GLY A 34 12.66 5.42 -12.51
CA GLY A 34 14.12 5.16 -12.49
C GLY A 34 14.89 5.43 -11.20
N GLN A 35 14.36 6.17 -10.21
CA GLN A 35 15.06 6.42 -8.95
C GLN A 35 14.64 5.46 -7.82
N LYS A 36 15.63 5.00 -7.04
CA LYS A 36 15.40 4.35 -5.73
C LYS A 36 14.90 5.42 -4.77
N TYR A 37 13.59 5.57 -4.68
CA TYR A 37 12.97 6.41 -3.68
C TYR A 37 12.80 5.64 -2.38
N SER A 38 13.12 6.24 -1.23
CA SER A 38 12.98 5.60 0.09
C SER A 38 11.52 5.24 0.44
N PHE A 39 10.55 5.88 -0.21
CA PHE A 39 9.12 5.61 -0.06
C PHE A 39 8.58 4.62 -1.12
N LYS A 40 9.42 4.17 -2.07
CA LYS A 40 9.04 3.16 -3.05
C LYS A 40 8.84 1.84 -2.32
N ARG A 41 7.71 1.19 -2.57
CA ARG A 41 7.44 -0.16 -2.11
C ARG A 41 6.90 -0.98 -3.26
N THR A 42 7.47 -2.16 -3.43
CA THR A 42 6.89 -3.19 -4.31
C THR A 42 5.59 -3.72 -3.71
N HIS A 43 4.79 -4.40 -4.53
CA HIS A 43 3.59 -5.09 -4.03
C HIS A 43 3.92 -6.09 -2.92
N LYS A 44 5.05 -6.81 -3.06
CA LYS A 44 5.53 -7.79 -2.08
C LYS A 44 5.89 -7.14 -0.74
N GLU A 45 6.63 -6.03 -0.78
CA GLU A 45 7.02 -5.31 0.44
C GLU A 45 5.81 -4.71 1.16
N GLU A 46 4.84 -4.16 0.43
CA GLU A 46 3.61 -3.65 1.03
C GLU A 46 2.79 -4.78 1.67
N PHE A 47 2.61 -5.90 0.97
CA PHE A 47 1.92 -7.07 1.50
C PHE A 47 2.58 -7.56 2.80
N ASN A 48 3.90 -7.73 2.81
CA ASN A 48 4.64 -8.13 4.01
C ASN A 48 4.47 -7.12 5.15
N SER A 49 4.51 -5.82 4.85
CA SER A 49 4.30 -4.77 5.84
C SER A 49 2.90 -4.83 6.46
N ILE A 50 1.86 -5.10 5.67
CA ILE A 50 0.48 -5.25 6.13
C ILE A 50 0.36 -6.50 7.00
N GLN A 51 0.92 -7.63 6.56
CA GLN A 51 0.94 -8.88 7.33
C GLN A 51 1.58 -8.70 8.70
N CYS A 52 2.74 -8.05 8.78
CA CYS A 52 3.39 -7.76 10.07
C CYS A 52 2.53 -6.84 10.95
N ALA A 53 1.82 -5.86 10.38
CA ALA A 53 0.91 -5.02 11.14
C ALA A 53 -0.28 -5.82 11.69
N TYR A 54 -0.86 -6.69 10.87
CA TYR A 54 -1.99 -7.54 11.24
C TYR A 54 -1.61 -8.54 12.33
N GLN A 55 -0.43 -9.16 12.26
CA GLN A 55 0.07 -10.02 13.34
C GLN A 55 0.18 -9.28 14.68
N ARG A 56 0.66 -8.02 14.66
CA ARG A 56 0.73 -7.19 15.87
C ARG A 56 -0.66 -6.86 16.39
N LEU A 57 -1.61 -6.53 15.52
CA LEU A 57 -3.00 -6.27 15.92
C LEU A 57 -3.68 -7.51 16.51
N ALA A 58 -3.45 -8.68 15.90
CA ALA A 58 -3.96 -9.96 16.37
C ALA A 58 -3.38 -10.38 17.73
N SER A 59 -2.15 -9.94 18.06
CA SER A 59 -1.54 -10.20 19.37
C SER A 59 -2.11 -9.36 20.53
N LEU A 60 -2.95 -8.36 20.25
CA LEU A 60 -3.55 -7.52 21.29
C LEU A 60 -4.70 -8.25 21.99
N ASN A 61 -5.10 -7.77 23.17
CA ASN A 61 -6.29 -8.28 23.86
C ASN A 61 -7.57 -8.02 23.05
N SER A 62 -8.56 -8.90 23.17
CA SER A 62 -9.83 -8.84 22.43
C SER A 62 -10.58 -7.50 22.59
N SER A 63 -10.56 -6.90 23.77
CA SER A 63 -11.17 -5.58 24.00
C SER A 63 -10.49 -4.48 23.18
N VAL A 64 -9.15 -4.51 23.09
CA VAL A 64 -8.37 -3.54 22.30
C VAL A 64 -8.58 -3.76 20.81
N GLN A 65 -8.61 -5.02 20.37
CA GLN A 65 -8.92 -5.35 18.98
C GLN A 65 -10.31 -4.84 18.58
N ASN A 66 -11.33 -5.06 19.41
CA ASN A 66 -12.70 -4.56 19.17
C ASN A 66 -12.76 -3.03 19.09
N TYR A 67 -12.03 -2.33 19.96
CA TYR A 67 -11.94 -0.88 19.92
C TYR A 67 -11.32 -0.40 18.59
N ILE A 68 -10.20 -0.99 18.17
CA ILE A 68 -9.52 -0.63 16.92
C ILE A 68 -10.41 -0.94 15.71
N ALA A 69 -11.04 -2.12 15.69
CA ALA A 69 -11.94 -2.53 14.62
C ALA A 69 -13.10 -1.55 14.45
N THR A 70 -13.77 -1.21 15.55
CA THR A 70 -14.89 -0.25 15.54
C THR A 70 -14.44 1.13 15.07
N LYS A 71 -13.27 1.60 15.53
CA LYS A 71 -12.80 2.96 15.26
C LYS A 71 -12.27 3.18 13.84
N TYR A 72 -11.58 2.19 13.28
CA TYR A 72 -10.83 2.36 12.04
C TYR A 72 -11.27 1.43 10.90
N TYR A 73 -11.96 0.34 11.21
CA TYR A 73 -12.31 -0.71 10.26
C TYR A 73 -13.81 -1.01 10.22
N GLY A 74 -14.66 -0.10 10.73
CA GLY A 74 -16.12 -0.26 10.68
C GLY A 74 -16.65 -1.46 11.47
N GLY A 75 -15.92 -1.91 12.50
CA GLY A 75 -16.27 -3.09 13.31
C GLY A 75 -15.70 -4.41 12.80
N TYR A 76 -15.04 -4.40 11.65
CA TYR A 76 -14.44 -5.59 11.05
C TYR A 76 -12.94 -5.73 11.42
N MET A 77 -12.45 -6.97 11.52
CA MET A 77 -11.09 -7.30 11.93
C MET A 77 -10.34 -8.00 10.79
N PRO A 78 -9.72 -7.25 9.86
CA PRO A 78 -9.04 -7.84 8.71
C PRO A 78 -7.86 -8.74 9.08
N TRP A 79 -7.34 -8.62 10.30
CA TRP A 79 -6.26 -9.46 10.82
C TRP A 79 -6.74 -10.79 11.44
N ASN A 80 -8.06 -10.98 11.60
CA ASN A 80 -8.66 -12.21 12.10
C ASN A 80 -9.36 -13.02 11.01
N GLU A 81 -9.41 -12.53 9.78
CA GLU A 81 -9.78 -13.40 8.66
C GLU A 81 -8.71 -14.46 8.51
N GLU A 82 -9.11 -15.72 8.67
CA GLU A 82 -8.26 -16.84 8.29
C GLU A 82 -7.83 -16.60 6.84
N CYS A 83 -6.52 -16.62 6.62
CA CYS A 83 -5.94 -16.61 5.29
C CYS A 83 -6.41 -17.90 4.60
N ASN A 84 -7.57 -17.86 3.94
CA ASN A 84 -8.00 -18.91 3.02
C ASN A 84 -7.08 -18.82 1.81
N ILE A 85 -5.93 -19.50 1.93
CA ILE A 85 -4.99 -19.80 0.85
C ILE A 85 -5.58 -20.91 -0.02
#